data_AF-A0A1L7GPV9-F1
#
_entry.id   AF-A0A1L7GPV9-F1
#
_cell.length_a   1.000
_cell.length_b   1.000
_cell.length_c   1.000
_cell.angle_alpha   90.00
_cell.angle_beta   90.00
_cell.angle_gamma   90.00
#
_symmetry.space_group_name_H-M   'P 1'
#
loop_
_entity.id
_entity.type
_entity.pdbx_description
1 polymer ?
#
loop_
_entity_poly.entity_id
_entity_poly.type
_entity_poly.pdbx_seq_one_letter_code
_entity_poly.pdbx_strand_id
1 'polypeptide(L)'
;MNHHPGLVRTAPLQGETTSSLICRIASRYGLEAKALRSGWHWRNHQPKHAGGAFRADAEVVLNSAGRQLLAGLCGVEEEVLARALPSWAQEDAKLSAEATGVPMAAWRIAGTVAGPVAFGCRLCAAGRAGTAVRVVRYVPRWDRVCVRHGRWLFDADADQPLEYLDVRQLPEVAAAQRRWAGVARRAVRGGVGPERVFALAYAVVGRWWEQAYAWERETIWPRRLHQVAGGDAGGDLEWWRIVGRDPVVFPEVVVVAEALLSPGMAELVWVDSGAGRPRVLPADGMFCRRLGERVGRVWLGPLAATDHGGPLISWMGSVIRRRRTAAGGPTGYADDPWWVRQEHQPATMAGQLRVLGKEKRAPGSGTMWRTVVPPEERARIGSLIDGAEEQLAQLRGVQSGPTAEVAEQLLRGLGHSAGLIEAAWKRSAVAAVNGGVPLEEVARWVNMPVEELRSMLTAGRQEDGS
;
A
#
# COMPACT_ATOMS: atom_id res chain seq x y z
N MET A 1 -12.36 23.22 39.12
CA MET A 1 -13.71 22.66 38.86
C MET A 1 -13.78 21.31 39.57
N ASN A 2 -14.73 21.12 40.49
CA ASN A 2 -14.88 19.83 41.16
C ASN A 2 -15.32 18.78 40.12
N HIS A 3 -14.55 17.70 40.00
CA HIS A 3 -14.83 16.63 39.05
C HIS A 3 -16.01 15.80 39.56
N HIS A 4 -17.19 16.00 38.96
CA HIS A 4 -18.32 15.12 39.18
C HIS A 4 -18.12 13.82 38.38
N PRO A 5 -18.32 12.64 38.99
CA PRO A 5 -18.26 11.37 38.27
C PRO A 5 -19.30 11.34 37.15
N GLY A 6 -18.94 10.71 36.03
CA GLY A 6 -19.82 10.57 34.88
C GLY A 6 -21.10 9.81 35.23
N LEU A 7 -22.26 10.40 34.89
CA LEU A 7 -23.58 9.81 35.15
C LEU A 7 -23.87 8.59 34.26
N VAL A 8 -23.15 8.44 33.14
CA VAL A 8 -23.38 7.35 32.17
C VAL A 8 -22.09 6.59 31.89
N ARG A 9 -22.05 5.34 32.33
CA ARG A 9 -20.92 4.43 32.10
C ARG A 9 -20.70 4.22 30.59
N THR A 10 -19.52 4.60 30.11
CA THR A 10 -19.09 4.43 28.71
C THR A 10 -17.80 3.61 28.67
N ALA A 11 -17.93 2.30 28.42
CA ALA A 11 -16.77 1.42 28.36
C ALA A 11 -15.98 1.57 27.03
N PRO A 12 -14.64 1.55 27.09
CA PRO A 12 -13.79 1.57 25.91
C PRO A 12 -13.94 0.27 25.09
N LEU A 13 -13.74 0.36 23.78
CA LEU A 13 -13.56 -0.82 22.94
C LEU A 13 -12.08 -1.24 22.96
N GLN A 14 -11.80 -2.54 22.82
CA GLN A 14 -10.43 -3.03 22.80
C GLN A 14 -9.66 -2.42 21.62
N GLY A 15 -8.50 -1.82 21.89
CA GLY A 15 -7.66 -1.16 20.89
C GLY A 15 -8.22 0.18 20.41
N GLU A 16 -9.24 0.76 21.05
CA GLU A 16 -9.79 2.06 20.67
C GLU A 16 -8.77 3.19 20.86
N THR A 17 -8.84 4.21 20.00
CA THR A 17 -8.05 5.44 20.20
C THR A 17 -8.69 6.29 21.30
N THR A 18 -7.88 6.99 22.08
CA THR A 18 -8.36 7.90 23.13
C THR A 18 -9.28 8.98 22.52
N SER A 19 -8.91 9.50 21.35
CA SER A 19 -9.73 10.42 20.55
C SER A 19 -11.12 9.85 20.18
N SER A 20 -11.19 8.59 19.75
CA SER A 20 -12.45 7.90 19.43
C SER A 20 -13.33 7.75 20.68
N LEU A 21 -12.73 7.37 21.81
CA LEU A 21 -13.46 7.25 23.07
C LEU A 21 -14.06 8.58 23.52
N ILE A 22 -13.29 9.68 23.48
CA ILE A 22 -13.79 11.03 23.80
C ILE A 22 -15.00 11.39 22.91
N CYS A 23 -14.94 11.12 21.60
CA CYS A 23 -16.06 11.37 20.71
C CYS A 23 -17.31 10.57 21.10
N ARG A 24 -17.14 9.30 21.47
CA ARG A 24 -18.26 8.43 21.91
C ARG A 24 -18.86 8.86 23.23
N ILE A 25 -18.04 9.29 24.19
CA ILE A 25 -18.52 9.84 25.45
C ILE A 25 -19.36 11.08 25.17
N ALA A 26 -18.87 12.00 24.34
CA ALA A 26 -19.62 13.20 23.96
C ALA A 26 -20.97 12.85 23.35
N SER A 27 -21.00 11.93 22.37
CA SER A 27 -22.25 11.44 21.78
C SER A 27 -23.20 10.81 22.82
N ARG A 28 -22.66 10.11 23.83
CA ARG A 28 -23.48 9.48 24.88
C ARG A 28 -24.12 10.50 25.83
N TYR A 29 -23.45 11.63 26.05
CA TYR A 29 -24.00 12.77 26.80
C TYR A 29 -24.82 13.74 25.92
N GLY A 30 -25.02 13.45 24.63
CA GLY A 30 -25.70 14.37 23.72
C GLY A 30 -24.92 15.67 23.43
N LEU A 31 -23.61 15.65 23.64
CA LEU A 31 -22.71 16.80 23.47
C LEU A 31 -21.91 16.69 22.17
N GLU A 32 -21.50 17.84 21.65
CA GLU A 32 -20.44 17.87 20.64
C GLU A 32 -19.09 17.51 21.25
N ALA A 33 -18.25 16.79 20.50
CA ALA A 33 -16.90 16.44 20.95
C ALA A 33 -16.05 17.68 21.30
N LYS A 34 -16.30 18.84 20.67
CA LYS A 34 -15.62 20.10 21.03
C LYS A 34 -15.96 20.54 22.46
N ALA A 35 -17.21 20.40 22.89
CA ALA A 35 -17.64 20.77 24.24
C ALA A 35 -16.99 19.85 25.29
N LEU A 36 -16.92 18.55 25.04
CA LEU A 36 -16.23 17.65 25.98
C LEU A 36 -14.72 17.95 26.04
N ARG A 37 -14.11 18.25 24.88
CA ARG A 37 -12.68 18.56 24.78
C ARG A 37 -12.26 19.83 25.54
N SER A 38 -13.16 20.76 25.87
CA SER A 38 -12.80 21.94 26.67
C SER A 38 -12.45 21.60 28.12
N GLY A 39 -12.65 20.35 28.55
CA GLY A 39 -12.17 19.87 29.85
C GLY A 39 -10.65 19.71 29.97
N TRP A 40 -9.91 19.77 28.86
CA TRP A 40 -8.44 19.67 28.84
C TRP A 40 -7.78 20.96 28.36
N HIS A 41 -6.58 21.21 28.90
CA HIS A 41 -5.66 22.22 28.39
C HIS A 41 -4.84 21.66 27.22
N TRP A 42 -5.06 22.19 26.02
CA TRP A 42 -4.46 21.69 24.79
C TRP A 42 -3.11 22.35 24.49
N ARG A 43 -2.10 21.53 24.21
CA ARG A 43 -0.74 22.01 23.86
C ARG A 43 -0.54 22.29 22.36
N ASN A 44 -1.44 21.81 21.52
CA ASN A 44 -1.40 21.98 20.07
C ASN A 44 -2.80 21.80 19.46
N HIS A 45 -2.90 22.06 18.16
CA HIS A 45 -4.14 21.88 17.41
C HIS A 45 -4.28 20.47 16.84
N GLN A 46 -5.53 20.08 16.58
CA GLN A 46 -5.85 18.81 15.94
C GLN A 46 -5.25 18.74 14.53
N PRO A 47 -4.51 17.67 14.18
CA PRO A 47 -3.96 17.45 12.86
C PRO A 47 -5.01 17.49 11.75
N LYS A 48 -4.64 18.07 10.62
CA LYS A 48 -5.46 18.18 9.42
C LYS A 48 -4.74 17.56 8.22
N HIS A 49 -5.51 17.08 7.25
CA HIS A 49 -5.02 16.79 5.91
C HIS A 49 -4.64 18.10 5.19
N ALA A 50 -3.89 18.00 4.10
CA ALA A 50 -3.51 19.16 3.28
C ALA A 50 -4.73 19.95 2.77
N GLY A 51 -5.86 19.27 2.56
CA GLY A 51 -7.15 19.89 2.22
C GLY A 51 -7.89 20.56 3.38
N GLY A 52 -7.30 20.63 4.58
CA GLY A 52 -7.87 21.31 5.75
C GLY A 52 -8.86 20.48 6.58
N ALA A 53 -9.32 19.33 6.07
CA ALA A 53 -10.16 18.40 6.82
C ALA A 53 -9.39 17.78 8.01
N PHE A 54 -10.08 17.56 9.13
CA PHE A 54 -9.47 16.90 10.29
C PHE A 54 -9.15 15.44 9.99
N ARG A 55 -7.99 14.98 10.45
CA ARG A 55 -7.59 13.59 10.25
C ARG A 55 -8.38 12.64 11.14
N ALA A 56 -8.87 11.53 10.59
CA ALA A 56 -9.56 10.51 11.37
C ALA A 56 -8.58 9.68 12.24
N ASP A 57 -7.31 9.59 11.86
CA ASP A 57 -6.23 8.99 12.66
C ASP A 57 -5.61 9.94 13.70
N ALA A 58 -6.23 11.09 13.98
CA ALA A 58 -5.78 11.98 15.05
C ALA A 58 -6.00 11.32 16.42
N GLU A 59 -4.93 11.22 17.21
CA GLU A 59 -4.94 10.67 18.56
C GLU A 59 -4.69 11.74 19.62
N VAL A 60 -5.26 11.53 20.80
CA VAL A 60 -5.05 12.32 22.00
C VAL A 60 -4.15 11.55 22.96
N VAL A 61 -3.04 12.18 23.36
CA VAL A 61 -2.20 11.73 24.48
C VAL A 61 -2.49 12.63 25.68
N LEU A 62 -2.58 12.04 26.87
CA LEU A 62 -3.02 12.69 28.10
C LEU A 62 -1.93 12.60 29.18
N ASN A 63 -1.80 13.66 29.98
CA ASN A 63 -1.03 13.57 31.23
C ASN A 63 -1.84 12.83 32.31
N SER A 64 -1.25 12.62 33.48
CA SER A 64 -1.90 11.90 34.59
C SER A 64 -3.27 12.50 34.99
N ALA A 65 -3.35 13.81 35.21
CA ALA A 65 -4.61 14.49 35.54
C ALA A 65 -5.65 14.41 34.39
N GLY A 66 -5.18 14.45 33.13
CA GLY A 66 -6.02 14.27 31.95
C GLY A 66 -6.62 12.88 31.85
N ARG A 67 -5.88 11.85 32.25
CA ARG A 67 -6.34 10.46 32.34
C ARG A 67 -7.38 10.27 33.44
N GLN A 68 -7.13 10.82 34.63
CA GLN A 68 -8.09 10.82 35.74
C GLN A 68 -9.42 11.46 35.35
N LEU A 69 -9.37 12.62 34.66
CA LEU A 69 -10.56 13.25 34.12
C LEU A 69 -11.29 12.33 33.12
N LEU A 70 -10.58 11.71 32.19
CA LEU A 70 -11.19 10.80 31.22
C LEU A 70 -11.84 9.59 31.90
N ALA A 71 -11.18 8.99 32.90
CA ALA A 71 -11.72 7.89 33.70
C ALA A 71 -13.02 8.28 34.42
N GLY A 72 -13.02 9.46 35.06
CA GLY A 72 -14.21 10.03 35.68
C GLY A 72 -15.36 10.23 34.70
N LEU A 73 -15.10 10.80 33.52
CA LEU A 73 -16.11 11.02 32.47
C LEU A 73 -16.69 9.70 31.92
N CYS A 74 -15.85 8.68 31.80
CA CYS A 74 -16.26 7.34 31.38
C CYS A 74 -17.08 6.59 32.45
N GLY A 75 -16.89 6.93 33.73
CA GLY A 75 -17.38 6.11 34.85
C GLY A 75 -16.74 4.71 34.86
N VAL A 76 -15.44 4.62 34.55
CA VAL A 76 -14.68 3.36 34.58
C VAL A 76 -13.30 3.57 35.22
N GLU A 77 -12.78 2.54 35.85
CA GLU A 77 -11.44 2.55 36.46
C GLU A 77 -10.33 2.73 35.42
N GLU A 78 -9.23 3.39 35.82
CA GLU A 78 -8.07 3.61 34.95
C GLU A 78 -7.46 2.31 34.44
N GLU A 79 -7.46 1.24 35.24
CA GLU A 79 -6.96 -0.08 34.82
C GLU A 79 -7.76 -0.69 33.66
N VAL A 80 -9.05 -0.38 33.56
CA VAL A 80 -9.88 -0.80 32.43
C VAL A 80 -9.47 -0.04 31.17
N LEU A 81 -9.20 1.25 31.30
CA LEU A 81 -8.73 2.10 30.19
C LEU A 81 -7.31 1.71 29.76
N ALA A 82 -6.40 1.45 30.69
CA ALA A 82 -5.04 1.01 30.42
C ALA A 82 -4.98 -0.30 29.61
N ARG A 83 -5.87 -1.24 29.89
CA ARG A 83 -5.96 -2.50 29.13
C ARG A 83 -6.59 -2.34 27.75
N ALA A 84 -7.51 -1.39 27.60
CA ALA A 84 -8.27 -1.22 26.36
C ALA A 84 -7.63 -0.23 25.38
N LEU A 85 -6.98 0.83 25.86
CA LEU A 85 -6.46 1.95 25.08
C LEU A 85 -4.93 1.86 24.94
N PRO A 86 -4.39 1.52 23.75
CA PRO A 86 -2.94 1.38 23.55
C PRO A 86 -2.14 2.67 23.80
N SER A 87 -2.77 3.85 23.66
CA SER A 87 -2.14 5.14 23.90
C SER A 87 -2.19 5.59 25.37
N TRP A 88 -2.83 4.84 26.28
CA TRP A 88 -3.08 5.27 27.66
C TRP A 88 -1.81 5.64 28.44
N ALA A 89 -0.82 4.76 28.42
CA ALA A 89 0.43 4.94 29.15
C ALA A 89 1.51 5.69 28.35
N GLN A 90 1.18 6.17 27.13
CA GLN A 90 2.16 6.87 26.30
C GLN A 90 2.43 8.27 26.88
N GLU A 91 3.70 8.60 27.03
CA GLU A 91 4.14 9.93 27.43
C GLU A 91 4.39 10.81 26.21
N ASP A 92 4.30 12.12 26.41
CA ASP A 92 4.48 13.10 25.34
C ASP A 92 5.35 14.24 25.86
N ALA A 93 6.43 14.55 25.13
CA ALA A 93 7.36 15.61 25.52
C ALA A 93 6.69 17.00 25.67
N LYS A 94 5.52 17.23 25.05
CA LYS A 94 4.76 18.50 25.20
C LYS A 94 3.96 18.55 26.51
N LEU A 95 3.80 17.41 27.19
CA LEU A 95 3.07 17.24 28.43
C LEU A 95 4.07 17.10 29.59
N SER A 96 4.91 18.13 29.79
CA SER A 96 5.86 18.22 30.91
C SER A 96 5.19 17.96 32.27
N ALA A 97 5.95 17.33 33.18
CA ALA A 97 5.55 16.98 34.54
C ALA A 97 5.31 18.20 35.47
N GLU A 98 5.71 19.42 35.07
CA GLU A 98 5.69 20.62 35.92
C GLU A 98 4.27 21.17 36.20
N ALA A 99 3.26 20.74 35.45
CA ALA A 99 1.86 21.12 35.66
C ALA A 99 1.12 20.02 36.45
N THR A 100 1.48 19.87 37.74
CA THR A 100 0.81 18.92 38.62
C THR A 100 -0.67 19.32 38.81
N GLY A 101 -1.58 18.36 38.60
CA GLY A 101 -3.01 18.54 38.84
C GLY A 101 -3.84 19.20 37.72
N VAL A 102 -3.23 19.74 36.66
CA VAL A 102 -3.99 20.32 35.53
C VAL A 102 -4.25 19.25 34.46
N PRO A 103 -5.51 18.98 34.07
CA PRO A 103 -5.81 18.06 32.97
C PRO A 103 -5.30 18.62 31.65
N MET A 104 -4.33 17.94 31.03
CA MET A 104 -3.69 18.37 29.80
C MET A 104 -3.75 17.32 28.70
N ALA A 105 -3.78 17.78 27.47
CA ALA A 105 -3.86 16.94 26.28
C ALA A 105 -2.96 17.47 25.15
N ALA A 106 -2.40 16.54 24.38
CA ALA A 106 -1.68 16.83 23.16
C ALA A 106 -2.20 15.95 22.02
N TRP A 107 -2.36 16.55 20.85
CA TRP A 107 -2.66 15.82 19.63
C TRP A 107 -1.41 15.19 19.03
N ARG A 108 -1.59 13.97 18.51
CA ARG A 108 -0.62 13.23 17.71
C ARG A 108 -1.30 12.52 16.55
N ILE A 109 -0.49 11.97 15.66
CA ILE A 109 -0.94 11.04 14.62
C ILE A 109 -0.88 9.65 15.25
N ALA A 110 -1.98 8.91 15.28
CA ALA A 110 -2.06 7.64 16.00
C ALA A 110 -0.97 6.64 15.58
N GLY A 111 -0.65 6.62 14.28
CA GLY A 111 0.42 5.81 13.68
C GLY A 111 1.78 5.94 14.37
N THR A 112 2.10 7.12 14.91
CA THR A 112 3.37 7.38 15.61
C THR A 112 3.32 7.10 17.11
N VAL A 113 2.13 6.82 17.66
CA VAL A 113 1.90 6.66 19.09
C VAL A 113 1.96 5.19 19.48
N ALA A 114 1.13 4.34 18.85
CA ALA A 114 1.04 2.93 19.21
C ALA A 114 0.88 1.98 18.02
N GLY A 115 0.87 2.51 16.78
CA GLY A 115 0.81 1.69 15.56
C GLY A 115 -0.33 2.08 14.62
N PRO A 116 -0.56 1.30 13.55
CA PRO A 116 -1.54 1.63 12.52
C PRO A 116 -2.97 1.62 13.08
N VAL A 117 -3.79 2.55 12.59
CA VAL A 117 -5.19 2.66 12.95
C VAL A 117 -6.12 2.48 11.77
N ALA A 118 -7.26 1.86 12.04
CA ALA A 118 -8.33 1.66 11.09
C ALA A 118 -9.67 2.06 11.72
N PHE A 119 -10.68 2.29 10.88
CA PHE A 119 -12.04 2.43 11.36
C PHE A 119 -12.51 1.14 12.05
N GLY A 120 -13.36 1.27 13.06
CA GLY A 120 -14.07 0.16 13.67
C GLY A 120 -15.36 -0.16 12.92
N CYS A 121 -15.83 -1.40 13.02
CA CYS A 121 -17.14 -1.74 12.47
C CYS A 121 -18.24 -1.05 13.29
N ARG A 122 -18.93 -0.08 12.69
CA ARG A 122 -20.05 0.65 13.32
C ARG A 122 -21.16 -0.27 13.84
N LEU A 123 -21.43 -1.40 13.18
CA LEU A 123 -22.42 -2.37 13.64
C LEU A 123 -21.97 -3.11 14.91
N CYS A 124 -20.68 -3.46 15.01
CA CYS A 124 -20.13 -4.00 16.25
C CYS A 124 -20.16 -2.96 17.38
N ALA A 125 -19.84 -1.71 17.08
CA ALA A 125 -19.87 -0.61 18.05
C ALA A 125 -21.31 -0.38 18.54
N ALA A 126 -22.28 -0.32 17.63
CA ALA A 126 -23.70 -0.21 17.96
C ALA A 126 -24.18 -1.36 18.84
N GLY A 127 -23.81 -2.60 18.51
CA GLY A 127 -24.16 -3.76 19.34
C GLY A 127 -23.58 -3.74 20.75
N ARG A 128 -22.48 -3.00 21.00
CA ARG A 128 -21.87 -2.87 22.34
C ARG A 128 -22.27 -1.62 23.11
N ALA A 129 -22.55 -0.52 22.40
CA ALA A 129 -22.77 0.80 23.00
C ALA A 129 -24.19 1.35 22.78
N GLY A 130 -25.04 0.62 22.05
CA GLY A 130 -26.42 1.02 21.73
C GLY A 130 -26.53 2.07 20.62
N THR A 131 -25.43 2.65 20.13
CA THR A 131 -25.42 3.70 19.10
C THR A 131 -24.38 3.43 18.01
N ALA A 132 -24.77 3.67 16.75
CA ALA A 132 -23.90 3.48 15.58
C ALA A 132 -22.99 4.70 15.37
N VAL A 133 -21.97 4.81 16.21
CA VAL A 133 -20.96 5.88 16.16
C VAL A 133 -19.72 5.44 15.38
N ARG A 134 -19.05 6.41 14.73
CA ARG A 134 -17.71 6.19 14.16
C ARG A 134 -16.76 5.81 15.28
N VAL A 135 -15.95 4.79 15.04
CA VAL A 135 -14.92 4.32 15.97
C VAL A 135 -13.60 4.24 15.21
N VAL A 136 -12.50 4.60 15.86
CA VAL A 136 -11.14 4.40 15.33
C VAL A 136 -10.36 3.54 16.33
N ARG A 137 -9.65 2.54 15.81
CA ARG A 137 -8.94 1.54 16.62
C ARG A 137 -7.55 1.30 16.07
N TYR A 138 -6.60 1.04 16.95
CA TYR A 138 -5.30 0.44 16.65
C TYR A 138 -5.51 -0.99 16.18
N VAL A 139 -5.36 -1.19 14.88
CA VAL A 139 -5.63 -2.46 14.21
C VAL A 139 -4.62 -2.62 13.07
N PRO A 140 -3.76 -3.66 13.11
CA PRO A 140 -2.84 -3.93 12.03
C PRO A 140 -3.57 -4.34 10.75
N ARG A 141 -2.90 -4.25 9.59
CA ARG A 141 -3.50 -4.55 8.27
C ARG A 141 -4.16 -5.93 8.19
N TRP A 142 -3.59 -6.92 8.85
CA TRP A 142 -4.09 -8.29 8.86
C TRP A 142 -5.26 -8.56 9.81
N ASP A 143 -5.77 -7.56 10.52
CA ASP A 143 -6.91 -7.70 11.45
C ASP A 143 -8.08 -6.78 11.13
N ARG A 144 -8.21 -6.40 9.85
CA ARG A 144 -9.20 -5.43 9.37
C ARG A 144 -10.51 -6.02 8.92
N VAL A 145 -10.63 -7.35 8.90
CA VAL A 145 -11.87 -8.01 8.48
C VAL A 145 -12.82 -8.14 9.67
N CYS A 146 -13.91 -7.39 9.65
CA CYS A 146 -15.05 -7.67 10.51
C CYS A 146 -15.82 -8.87 9.95
N VAL A 147 -15.42 -10.08 10.35
CA VAL A 147 -16.03 -11.34 9.87
C VAL A 147 -17.53 -11.39 10.15
N ARG A 148 -17.98 -10.88 11.32
CA ARG A 148 -19.39 -10.87 11.70
C ARG A 148 -20.29 -10.10 10.73
N HIS A 149 -19.79 -9.01 10.16
CA HIS A 149 -20.57 -8.12 9.29
C HIS A 149 -20.09 -8.12 7.83
N GLY A 150 -19.07 -8.94 7.50
CA GLY A 150 -18.46 -9.01 6.18
C GLY A 150 -17.93 -7.65 5.70
N ARG A 151 -17.16 -6.96 6.54
CA ARG A 151 -16.60 -5.63 6.19
C ARG A 151 -15.08 -5.62 6.29
N TRP A 152 -14.42 -5.11 5.26
CA TRP A 152 -13.02 -4.70 5.34
C TRP A 152 -12.94 -3.27 5.88
N LEU A 153 -12.25 -3.05 6.98
CA LEU A 153 -12.17 -1.75 7.65
C LEU A 153 -11.00 -0.93 7.10
N PHE A 154 -11.26 0.31 6.68
CA PHE A 154 -10.22 1.14 6.05
C PHE A 154 -9.21 1.72 7.04
N ASP A 155 -8.01 1.99 6.53
CA ASP A 155 -7.05 2.88 7.18
C ASP A 155 -7.73 4.22 7.51
N ALA A 156 -7.57 4.69 8.76
CA ALA A 156 -8.12 5.98 9.18
C ALA A 156 -7.21 7.16 8.79
N ASP A 157 -6.03 6.90 8.24
CA ASP A 157 -5.06 7.92 7.80
C ASP A 157 -5.32 8.45 6.39
N ALA A 158 -6.21 7.78 5.65
CA ALA A 158 -6.53 8.09 4.28
C ALA A 158 -7.62 9.15 4.19
N ASP A 159 -7.37 10.17 3.38
CA ASP A 159 -8.30 11.27 3.09
C ASP A 159 -9.36 10.80 2.10
N GLN A 160 -10.24 9.90 2.54
CA GLN A 160 -11.32 9.31 1.74
C GLN A 160 -12.56 9.03 2.60
N PRO A 161 -13.78 9.11 2.04
CA PRO A 161 -15.01 9.14 2.82
C PRO A 161 -15.49 7.78 3.33
N LEU A 162 -15.00 6.66 2.76
CA LEU A 162 -15.47 5.33 3.14
C LEU A 162 -14.81 4.87 4.43
N GLU A 163 -15.57 4.25 5.31
CA GLU A 163 -15.00 3.62 6.52
C GLU A 163 -14.75 2.13 6.33
N TYR A 164 -15.38 1.53 5.32
CA TYR A 164 -15.27 0.11 5.03
C TYR A 164 -15.60 -0.20 3.57
N LEU A 165 -15.18 -1.40 3.13
CA LEU A 165 -15.69 -2.08 1.94
C LEU A 165 -16.50 -3.32 2.34
N ASP A 166 -17.54 -3.61 1.57
CA ASP A 166 -18.31 -4.85 1.71
C ASP A 166 -17.52 -6.01 1.09
N VAL A 167 -17.30 -7.04 1.90
CA VAL A 167 -16.60 -8.28 1.48
C VAL A 167 -17.46 -9.52 1.73
N ARG A 168 -18.78 -9.36 1.92
CA ARG A 168 -19.71 -10.49 2.10
C ARG A 168 -19.70 -11.45 0.92
N GLN A 169 -19.50 -10.93 -0.29
CA GLN A 169 -19.41 -11.72 -1.53
C GLN A 169 -18.01 -12.31 -1.77
N LEU A 170 -17.09 -12.14 -0.81
CA LEU A 170 -15.70 -12.62 -0.87
C LEU A 170 -15.40 -13.53 0.34
N PRO A 171 -15.96 -14.75 0.39
CA PRO A 171 -15.74 -15.68 1.51
C PRO A 171 -14.26 -16.00 1.74
N GLU A 172 -13.42 -15.92 0.70
CA GLU A 172 -11.97 -16.12 0.78
C GLU A 172 -11.27 -15.11 1.69
N VAL A 173 -11.79 -13.88 1.82
CA VAL A 173 -11.23 -12.83 2.69
C VAL A 173 -11.45 -13.20 4.15
N ALA A 174 -12.66 -13.63 4.50
CA ALA A 174 -12.97 -14.12 5.84
C ALA A 174 -12.20 -15.42 6.17
N ALA A 175 -12.02 -16.31 5.19
CA ALA A 175 -11.22 -17.51 5.36
C ALA A 175 -9.73 -17.17 5.58
N ALA A 176 -9.19 -16.18 4.86
CA ALA A 176 -7.83 -15.69 5.04
C ALA A 176 -7.62 -15.09 6.44
N GLN A 177 -8.60 -14.32 6.94
CA GLN A 177 -8.57 -13.78 8.32
C GLN A 177 -8.42 -14.89 9.36
N ARG A 178 -9.19 -15.98 9.20
CA ARG A 178 -9.11 -17.14 10.11
C ARG A 178 -7.78 -17.88 10.00
N ARG A 179 -7.27 -18.07 8.78
CA ARG A 179 -5.96 -18.72 8.54
C ARG A 179 -4.81 -17.91 9.13
N TRP A 180 -4.88 -16.58 9.08
CA TRP A 180 -3.82 -15.71 9.59
C TRP A 180 -3.47 -15.99 11.06
N ALA A 181 -4.44 -16.30 11.92
CA ALA A 181 -4.18 -16.66 13.32
C ALA A 181 -3.28 -17.91 13.46
N GLY A 182 -3.34 -18.86 12.53
CA GLY A 182 -2.42 -19.99 12.46
C GLY A 182 -1.04 -19.59 11.96
N VAL A 183 -0.97 -18.73 10.94
CA VAL A 183 0.27 -18.19 10.37
C VAL A 183 1.05 -17.39 11.42
N ALA A 184 0.39 -16.47 12.12
CA ALA A 184 1.00 -15.65 13.17
C ALA A 184 1.57 -16.51 14.31
N ARG A 185 0.84 -17.54 14.76
CA ARG A 185 1.36 -18.48 15.78
C ARG A 185 2.58 -19.26 15.30
N ARG A 186 2.66 -19.62 14.01
CA ARG A 186 3.86 -20.25 13.44
C ARG A 186 5.03 -19.28 13.32
N ALA A 187 4.78 -18.02 12.97
CA ALA A 187 5.81 -16.99 12.94
C ALA A 187 6.47 -16.84 14.32
N VAL A 188 5.66 -16.67 15.37
CA VAL A 188 6.14 -16.55 16.76
C VAL A 188 6.95 -17.79 17.18
N ARG A 189 6.45 -19.01 16.89
CA ARG A 189 7.20 -20.25 17.18
C ARG A 189 8.52 -20.35 16.40
N GLY A 190 8.60 -19.73 15.23
CA GLY A 190 9.82 -19.63 14.44
C GLY A 190 10.75 -18.49 14.86
N GLY A 191 10.43 -17.76 15.95
CA GLY A 191 11.24 -16.63 16.43
C GLY A 191 11.11 -15.37 15.57
N VAL A 192 10.05 -15.24 14.77
CA VAL A 192 9.83 -14.11 13.85
C VAL A 192 8.53 -13.41 14.20
N GLY A 193 8.57 -12.08 14.27
CA GLY A 193 7.37 -11.26 14.46
C GLY A 193 6.36 -11.45 13.32
N PRO A 194 5.06 -11.75 13.61
CA PRO A 194 4.01 -11.86 12.60
C PRO A 194 3.93 -10.65 11.66
N GLU A 195 4.21 -9.46 12.19
CA GLU A 195 4.24 -8.20 11.45
C GLU A 195 5.27 -8.19 10.33
N ARG A 196 6.45 -8.78 10.57
CA ARG A 196 7.54 -8.86 9.59
C ARG A 196 7.20 -9.83 8.47
N VAL A 197 6.63 -10.98 8.83
CA VAL A 197 6.16 -11.98 7.87
C VAL A 197 5.05 -11.38 7.00
N PHE A 198 4.09 -10.68 7.61
CA PHE A 198 3.03 -10.01 6.86
C PHE A 198 3.60 -8.95 5.93
N ALA A 199 4.50 -8.09 6.42
CA ALA A 199 5.08 -7.01 5.62
C ALA A 199 5.80 -7.56 4.38
N LEU A 200 6.57 -8.63 4.50
CA LEU A 200 7.24 -9.27 3.37
C LEU A 200 6.25 -9.88 2.39
N ALA A 201 5.29 -10.67 2.87
CA ALA A 201 4.29 -11.29 2.00
C ALA A 201 3.43 -10.24 1.29
N TYR A 202 3.08 -9.16 1.99
CA TYR A 202 2.37 -8.02 1.43
C TYR A 202 3.19 -7.27 0.39
N ALA A 203 4.51 -7.13 0.58
CA ALA A 203 5.40 -6.56 -0.42
C ALA A 203 5.47 -7.41 -1.70
N VAL A 204 5.58 -8.74 -1.55
CA VAL A 204 5.56 -9.68 -2.69
C VAL A 204 4.27 -9.56 -3.49
N VAL A 205 3.13 -9.67 -2.80
CA VAL A 205 1.83 -9.62 -3.47
C VAL A 205 1.51 -8.21 -3.98
N GLY A 206 1.94 -7.17 -3.29
CA GLY A 206 1.82 -5.78 -3.75
C GLY A 206 2.56 -5.55 -5.07
N ARG A 207 3.76 -6.11 -5.23
CA ARG A 207 4.48 -6.05 -6.51
C ARG A 207 3.75 -6.77 -7.64
N TRP A 208 3.19 -7.95 -7.34
CA TRP A 208 2.35 -8.68 -8.29
C TRP A 208 1.07 -7.89 -8.67
N TRP A 209 0.44 -7.22 -7.71
CA TRP A 209 -0.74 -6.41 -7.93
C TRP A 209 -0.51 -5.26 -8.92
N GLU A 210 0.65 -4.59 -8.84
CA GLU A 210 1.01 -3.52 -9.77
C GLU A 210 1.21 -4.06 -11.20
N GLN A 211 1.74 -5.27 -11.36
CA GLN A 211 1.96 -5.92 -12.66
C GLN A 211 0.72 -6.63 -13.22
N ALA A 212 -0.25 -6.94 -12.36
CA ALA A 212 -1.38 -7.82 -12.67
C ALA A 212 -2.19 -7.41 -13.91
N TYR A 213 -2.25 -6.12 -14.23
CA TYR A 213 -3.01 -5.64 -15.38
C TYR A 213 -2.40 -6.07 -16.72
N ALA A 214 -1.09 -6.31 -16.76
CA ALA A 214 -0.40 -6.82 -17.96
C ALA A 214 -0.52 -8.34 -18.09
N TRP A 215 -1.09 -9.05 -17.11
CA TRP A 215 -1.19 -10.50 -17.12
C TRP A 215 -2.53 -10.95 -17.70
N GLU A 216 -2.53 -11.40 -18.95
CA GLU A 216 -3.74 -11.89 -19.64
C GLU A 216 -4.47 -13.02 -18.88
N ARG A 217 -3.71 -13.83 -18.12
CA ARG A 217 -4.24 -14.98 -17.37
C ARG A 217 -4.82 -14.61 -15.99
N GLU A 218 -4.67 -13.36 -15.54
CA GLU A 218 -5.17 -12.94 -14.23
C GLU A 218 -6.66 -12.57 -14.28
N THR A 219 -7.50 -13.43 -13.72
CA THR A 219 -8.96 -13.25 -13.71
C THR A 219 -9.54 -13.07 -12.31
N ILE A 220 -8.80 -13.42 -11.27
CA ILE A 220 -9.31 -13.48 -9.90
C ILE A 220 -9.36 -12.08 -9.29
N TRP A 221 -8.25 -11.35 -9.36
CA TRP A 221 -8.13 -10.01 -8.79
C TRP A 221 -9.07 -8.99 -9.44
N PRO A 222 -9.15 -8.90 -10.79
CA PRO A 222 -10.16 -8.07 -11.44
C PRO A 222 -11.59 -8.41 -10.98
N ARG A 223 -11.97 -9.70 -10.98
CA ARG A 223 -13.30 -10.14 -10.54
C ARG A 223 -13.60 -9.71 -9.10
N ARG A 224 -12.68 -9.93 -8.16
CA ARG A 224 -12.85 -9.48 -6.76
C ARG A 224 -12.95 -7.97 -6.64
N LEU A 225 -12.19 -7.23 -7.46
CA LEU A 225 -12.22 -5.77 -7.49
C LEU A 225 -13.60 -5.25 -7.89
N HIS A 226 -14.20 -5.81 -8.95
CA HIS A 226 -15.58 -5.50 -9.34
C HIS A 226 -16.59 -5.85 -8.23
N GLN A 227 -16.39 -6.97 -7.52
CA GLN A 227 -17.26 -7.38 -6.41
C GLN A 227 -17.20 -6.40 -5.22
N VAL A 228 -16.01 -5.93 -4.81
CA VAL A 228 -15.90 -4.91 -3.74
C VAL A 228 -16.40 -3.53 -4.18
N ALA A 229 -16.40 -3.26 -5.48
CA ALA A 229 -16.96 -2.05 -6.07
C ALA A 229 -18.50 -2.06 -6.17
N GLY A 230 -19.17 -3.14 -5.76
CA GLY A 230 -20.63 -3.28 -5.86
C GLY A 230 -21.13 -3.77 -7.21
N GLY A 231 -20.25 -4.31 -8.05
CA GLY A 231 -20.58 -4.94 -9.34
C GLY A 231 -19.74 -4.43 -10.49
N ASP A 232 -19.41 -3.13 -10.51
CA ASP A 232 -18.58 -2.54 -11.55
C ASP A 232 -17.61 -1.47 -11.01
N ALA A 233 -16.31 -1.69 -11.22
CA ALA A 233 -15.25 -0.75 -10.90
C ALA A 233 -14.91 0.20 -12.08
N GLY A 234 -15.45 -0.05 -13.28
CA GLY A 234 -15.03 0.57 -14.54
C GLY A 234 -15.15 2.10 -14.61
N GLY A 235 -16.04 2.71 -13.81
CA GLY A 235 -16.19 4.16 -13.77
C GLY A 235 -15.04 4.92 -13.07
N ASP A 236 -14.29 4.27 -12.18
CA ASP A 236 -13.12 4.87 -11.49
C ASP A 236 -12.11 3.78 -11.14
N LEU A 237 -11.67 3.02 -12.16
CA LEU A 237 -10.86 1.82 -11.99
C LEU A 237 -9.55 2.10 -11.24
N GLU A 238 -8.89 3.22 -11.51
CA GLU A 238 -7.64 3.61 -10.85
C GLU A 238 -7.84 3.85 -9.35
N TRP A 239 -8.91 4.55 -8.98
CA TRP A 239 -9.26 4.75 -7.58
C TRP A 239 -9.62 3.43 -6.90
N TRP A 240 -10.43 2.59 -7.56
CA TRP A 240 -10.77 1.26 -7.06
C TRP A 240 -9.54 0.39 -6.87
N ARG A 241 -8.56 0.46 -7.77
CA ARG A 241 -7.30 -0.28 -7.62
C ARG A 241 -6.51 0.13 -6.38
N ILE A 242 -6.64 1.38 -5.94
CA ILE A 242 -5.99 1.87 -4.72
C ILE A 242 -6.76 1.43 -3.48
N VAL A 243 -8.08 1.69 -3.43
CA VAL A 243 -8.87 1.42 -2.21
C VAL A 243 -9.23 -0.06 -2.05
N GLY A 244 -9.40 -0.78 -3.16
CA GLY A 244 -9.77 -2.18 -3.19
C GLY A 244 -8.60 -3.14 -3.02
N ARG A 245 -7.35 -2.68 -3.19
CA ARG A 245 -6.14 -3.53 -3.17
C ARG A 245 -6.13 -4.47 -1.97
N ASP A 246 -6.17 -3.90 -0.77
CA ASP A 246 -5.96 -4.64 0.46
C ASP A 246 -6.96 -5.79 0.64
N PRO A 247 -8.29 -5.60 0.56
CA PRO A 247 -9.22 -6.73 0.63
C PRO A 247 -9.10 -7.71 -0.54
N VAL A 248 -8.78 -7.24 -1.75
CA VAL A 248 -8.69 -8.11 -2.94
C VAL A 248 -7.49 -9.06 -2.87
N VAL A 249 -6.35 -8.58 -2.38
CA VAL A 249 -5.09 -9.33 -2.34
C VAL A 249 -4.83 -10.05 -1.02
N PHE A 250 -5.56 -9.70 0.05
CA PHE A 250 -5.35 -10.29 1.38
C PHE A 250 -5.35 -11.83 1.39
N PRO A 251 -6.22 -12.55 0.64
CA PRO A 251 -6.14 -14.01 0.57
C PRO A 251 -4.78 -14.53 0.11
N GLU A 252 -4.21 -13.94 -0.94
CA GLU A 252 -2.89 -14.31 -1.45
C GLU A 252 -1.77 -13.93 -0.48
N VAL A 253 -1.87 -12.78 0.19
CA VAL A 253 -0.88 -12.36 1.21
C VAL A 253 -0.76 -13.40 2.33
N VAL A 254 -1.89 -13.92 2.82
CA VAL A 254 -1.88 -14.94 3.87
C VAL A 254 -1.26 -16.26 3.38
N VAL A 255 -1.52 -16.65 2.13
CA VAL A 255 -0.93 -17.87 1.52
C VAL A 255 0.57 -17.71 1.31
N VAL A 256 1.03 -16.56 0.81
CA VAL A 256 2.45 -16.28 0.62
C VAL A 256 3.16 -16.26 1.98
N ALA A 257 2.59 -15.60 3.00
CA ALA A 257 3.13 -15.62 4.36
C ALA A 257 3.29 -17.05 4.92
N GLU A 258 2.29 -17.90 4.73
CA GLU A 258 2.35 -19.31 5.11
C GLU A 258 3.42 -20.09 4.33
N ALA A 259 3.56 -19.82 3.02
CA ALA A 259 4.57 -20.46 2.19
C ALA A 259 5.98 -20.05 2.62
N LEU A 260 6.25 -18.76 2.81
CA LEU A 260 7.58 -18.26 3.20
C LEU A 260 8.01 -18.75 4.59
N LEU A 261 7.06 -19.03 5.49
CA LEU A 261 7.36 -19.63 6.80
C LEU A 261 7.66 -21.14 6.74
N SER A 262 7.34 -21.81 5.64
CA SER A 262 7.46 -23.27 5.53
C SER A 262 8.92 -23.70 5.34
N PRO A 263 9.50 -24.54 6.22
CA PRO A 263 10.86 -25.05 6.05
C PRO A 263 11.05 -25.77 4.70
N GLY A 264 10.03 -26.51 4.24
CA GLY A 264 10.06 -27.15 2.93
C GLY A 264 10.12 -26.16 1.75
N MET A 265 9.59 -24.94 1.88
CA MET A 265 9.71 -23.93 0.82
C MET A 265 11.13 -23.34 0.81
N ALA A 266 11.73 -23.12 1.99
CA ALA A 266 13.13 -22.73 2.10
C ALA A 266 14.09 -23.81 1.56
N GLU A 267 13.72 -25.09 1.69
CA GLU A 267 14.46 -26.20 1.08
C GLU A 267 14.42 -26.15 -0.46
N LEU A 268 13.25 -25.89 -1.04
CA LEU A 268 13.13 -25.75 -2.50
C LEU A 268 14.03 -24.63 -3.04
N VAL A 269 14.09 -23.48 -2.34
CA VAL A 269 15.02 -22.40 -2.70
C VAL A 269 16.47 -22.86 -2.66
N TRP A 270 16.85 -23.61 -1.62
CA TRP A 270 18.20 -24.13 -1.47
C TRP A 270 18.58 -25.06 -2.63
N VAL A 271 17.70 -26.00 -2.99
CA VAL A 271 17.92 -26.90 -4.12
C VAL A 271 17.95 -26.15 -5.45
N ASP A 272 17.06 -25.18 -5.66
CA ASP A 272 17.06 -24.32 -6.85
C ASP A 272 18.38 -23.55 -6.98
N SER A 273 18.99 -23.13 -5.88
CA SER A 273 20.29 -22.43 -5.87
C SER A 273 21.51 -23.28 -6.21
N GLY A 274 21.31 -24.59 -6.44
CA GLY A 274 22.39 -25.58 -6.67
C GLY A 274 23.03 -26.08 -5.39
N ALA A 275 22.45 -25.75 -4.23
CA ALA A 275 22.95 -26.10 -2.91
C ALA A 275 24.44 -25.74 -2.74
N GLY A 276 25.29 -26.76 -2.54
CA GLY A 276 26.73 -26.60 -2.37
C GLY A 276 27.50 -26.19 -3.63
N ARG A 277 26.87 -26.21 -4.81
CA ARG A 277 27.46 -25.74 -6.08
C ARG A 277 26.61 -24.59 -6.62
N PRO A 278 26.98 -23.33 -6.35
CA PRO A 278 26.17 -22.17 -6.73
C PRO A 278 25.84 -22.15 -8.21
N ARG A 279 24.55 -22.00 -8.54
CA ARG A 279 24.05 -21.75 -9.90
C ARG A 279 23.08 -20.58 -9.90
N VAL A 280 22.86 -20.02 -11.10
CA VAL A 280 21.80 -19.04 -11.33
C VAL A 280 20.44 -19.69 -11.04
N LEU A 281 19.55 -18.96 -10.37
CA LEU A 281 18.22 -19.46 -10.08
C LEU A 281 17.44 -19.66 -11.39
N PRO A 282 16.88 -20.85 -11.63
CA PRO A 282 16.16 -21.13 -12.87
C PRO A 282 14.85 -20.32 -12.95
N ALA A 283 14.51 -19.86 -14.16
CA ALA A 283 13.25 -19.15 -14.46
C ALA A 283 12.00 -20.02 -14.23
N ASP A 284 12.18 -21.32 -14.02
CA ASP A 284 11.14 -22.30 -13.75
C ASP A 284 11.44 -23.13 -12.49
N GLY A 285 12.15 -22.55 -11.51
CA GLY A 285 12.53 -23.23 -10.26
C GLY A 285 11.38 -23.84 -9.47
N MET A 286 11.67 -24.92 -8.76
CA MET A 286 10.69 -25.70 -8.00
C MET A 286 9.99 -24.84 -6.94
N PHE A 287 10.72 -23.92 -6.30
CA PHE A 287 10.14 -22.99 -5.32
C PHE A 287 9.03 -22.14 -5.93
N CYS A 288 9.29 -21.48 -7.07
CA CYS A 288 8.33 -20.58 -7.69
C CYS A 288 7.13 -21.34 -8.27
N ARG A 289 7.34 -22.52 -8.87
CA ARG A 289 6.23 -23.39 -9.29
C ARG A 289 5.33 -23.75 -8.11
N ARG A 290 5.93 -24.22 -7.01
CA ARG A 290 5.19 -24.59 -5.80
C ARG A 290 4.48 -23.41 -5.15
N LEU A 291 5.06 -22.21 -5.21
CA LEU A 291 4.43 -20.99 -4.75
C LEU A 291 3.19 -20.66 -5.59
N GLY A 292 3.31 -20.75 -6.93
CA GLY A 292 2.20 -20.58 -7.87
C GLY A 292 1.04 -21.55 -7.60
N GLU A 293 1.34 -22.83 -7.37
CA GLU A 293 0.34 -23.84 -6.97
C GLU A 293 -0.37 -23.46 -5.66
N ARG A 294 0.37 -23.04 -4.63
CA ARG A 294 -0.21 -22.69 -3.33
C ARG A 294 -1.18 -21.51 -3.41
N VAL A 295 -0.87 -20.52 -4.25
CA VAL A 295 -1.76 -19.35 -4.47
C VAL A 295 -2.86 -19.63 -5.51
N GLY A 296 -2.96 -20.86 -6.01
CA GLY A 296 -3.97 -21.27 -6.99
C GLY A 296 -3.75 -20.72 -8.40
N ARG A 297 -2.53 -20.30 -8.73
CA ARG A 297 -2.14 -19.72 -10.03
C ARG A 297 -0.83 -20.32 -10.51
N VAL A 298 -0.89 -21.51 -11.11
CA VAL A 298 0.31 -22.21 -11.60
C VAL A 298 1.12 -21.38 -12.59
N TRP A 299 0.46 -20.53 -13.39
CA TRP A 299 1.09 -19.63 -14.35
C TRP A 299 1.88 -18.49 -13.70
N LEU A 300 1.60 -18.15 -12.44
CA LEU A 300 2.30 -17.08 -11.72
C LEU A 300 3.71 -17.50 -11.29
N GLY A 301 3.96 -18.80 -11.13
CA GLY A 301 5.26 -19.32 -10.71
C GLY A 301 6.41 -18.87 -11.62
N PRO A 302 6.37 -19.18 -12.93
CA PRO A 302 7.40 -18.73 -13.87
C PRO A 302 7.57 -17.19 -13.89
N LEU A 303 6.48 -16.42 -13.86
CA LEU A 303 6.55 -14.95 -13.82
C LEU A 303 7.25 -14.43 -12.54
N ALA A 304 6.94 -15.03 -11.39
CA ALA A 304 7.57 -14.68 -10.12
C ALA A 304 9.08 -15.05 -10.08
N ALA A 305 9.50 -16.05 -10.85
CA ALA A 305 10.92 -16.44 -10.95
C ALA A 305 11.74 -15.45 -11.79
N THR A 306 11.12 -14.77 -12.75
CA THR A 306 11.77 -13.74 -13.59
C THR A 306 11.86 -12.36 -12.92
N ASP A 307 11.29 -12.20 -11.72
CA ASP A 307 11.33 -10.95 -10.97
C ASP A 307 12.63 -10.79 -10.15
N HIS A 308 13.70 -10.39 -10.83
CA HIS A 308 15.05 -10.31 -10.26
C HIS A 308 15.29 -9.11 -9.32
N GLY A 309 14.35 -8.17 -9.23
CA GLY A 309 14.46 -6.97 -8.39
C GLY A 309 13.43 -6.90 -7.26
N GLY A 310 12.76 -8.00 -6.94
CA GLY A 310 11.64 -8.02 -6.01
C GLY A 310 11.97 -8.37 -4.55
N PRO A 311 10.99 -8.24 -3.65
CA PRO A 311 11.10 -8.73 -2.27
C PRO A 311 11.21 -10.27 -2.19
N LEU A 312 10.63 -11.00 -3.16
CA LEU A 312 10.68 -12.46 -3.18
C LEU A 312 12.10 -12.98 -3.42
N ILE A 313 12.78 -12.46 -4.44
CA ILE A 313 14.17 -12.83 -4.74
C ILE A 313 15.14 -12.36 -3.64
N SER A 314 14.85 -11.24 -2.98
CA SER A 314 15.61 -10.79 -1.80
C SER A 314 15.50 -11.80 -0.65
N TRP A 315 14.28 -12.28 -0.35
CA TRP A 315 14.06 -13.32 0.65
C TRP A 315 14.77 -14.62 0.27
N MET A 316 14.65 -15.08 -0.97
CA MET A 316 15.34 -16.28 -1.47
C MET A 316 16.86 -16.15 -1.31
N GLY A 317 17.42 -15.00 -1.69
CA GLY A 317 18.83 -14.70 -1.53
C GLY A 317 19.28 -14.74 -0.08
N SER A 318 18.50 -14.18 0.85
CA SER A 318 18.81 -14.24 2.29
C SER A 318 18.75 -15.67 2.85
N VAL A 319 17.79 -16.49 2.41
CA VAL A 319 17.74 -17.92 2.79
C VAL A 319 18.98 -18.66 2.32
N ILE A 320 19.39 -18.45 1.06
CA ILE A 320 20.58 -19.08 0.48
C ILE A 320 21.85 -18.63 1.21
N ARG A 321 22.02 -17.31 1.43
CA ARG A 321 23.16 -16.76 2.16
C ARG A 321 23.22 -17.33 3.57
N ARG A 322 22.15 -17.27 4.36
CA ARG A 322 22.13 -17.82 5.72
C ARG A 322 22.57 -19.28 5.79
N ARG A 323 22.16 -20.12 4.81
CA ARG A 323 22.58 -21.52 4.76
C ARG A 323 24.05 -21.70 4.39
N ARG A 324 24.61 -20.83 3.53
CA ARG A 324 26.04 -20.86 3.17
C ARG A 324 26.94 -20.28 4.28
N THR A 325 26.50 -19.20 4.90
CA THR A 325 27.23 -18.45 5.94
C THR A 325 27.09 -19.06 7.34
N ALA A 326 26.27 -20.11 7.51
CA ALA A 326 26.21 -20.91 8.75
C ALA A 326 27.57 -21.50 9.18
N ALA A 327 28.61 -21.36 8.35
CA ALA A 327 30.02 -21.61 8.66
C ALA A 327 30.82 -20.37 9.17
N GLY A 328 30.17 -19.35 9.77
CA GLY A 328 30.85 -18.36 10.63
C GLY A 328 31.07 -16.94 10.11
N GLY A 329 30.22 -16.41 9.21
CA GLY A 329 30.29 -15.00 8.78
C GLY A 329 29.42 -14.04 9.61
N PRO A 330 29.73 -12.72 9.64
CA PRO A 330 29.00 -11.73 10.42
C PRO A 330 27.56 -11.56 9.92
N THR A 331 26.60 -11.54 10.86
CA THR A 331 25.18 -11.35 10.56
C THR A 331 24.85 -9.87 10.37
N GLY A 332 24.45 -9.48 9.15
CA GLY A 332 23.96 -8.12 8.86
C GLY A 332 22.48 -8.06 8.48
N TYR A 333 21.93 -6.85 8.34
CA TYR A 333 20.57 -6.64 7.80
C TYR A 333 20.35 -7.29 6.42
N ALA A 334 21.43 -7.42 5.63
CA ALA A 334 21.40 -8.10 4.34
C ALA A 334 21.12 -9.61 4.44
N ASP A 335 21.31 -10.22 5.62
CA ASP A 335 21.11 -11.66 5.82
C ASP A 335 19.78 -11.98 6.48
N ASP A 336 19.03 -10.98 6.96
CA ASP A 336 17.71 -11.20 7.54
C ASP A 336 16.66 -11.40 6.43
N PRO A 337 16.07 -12.61 6.29
CA PRO A 337 15.07 -12.87 5.26
C PRO A 337 13.78 -12.07 5.48
N TRP A 338 13.49 -11.61 6.69
CA TRP A 338 12.24 -10.92 7.02
C TRP A 338 12.37 -9.40 6.98
N TRP A 339 13.50 -8.90 6.50
CA TRP A 339 13.69 -7.46 6.29
C TRP A 339 13.16 -7.05 4.91
N VAL A 340 12.26 -6.05 4.91
CA VAL A 340 11.71 -5.49 3.68
C VAL A 340 12.36 -4.14 3.43
N ARG A 341 13.15 -4.07 2.36
CA ARG A 341 13.80 -2.83 1.94
C ARG A 341 12.76 -1.76 1.58
N GLN A 342 13.12 -0.49 1.76
CA GLN A 342 12.20 0.62 1.59
C GLN A 342 11.64 0.68 0.15
N GLU A 343 12.47 0.41 -0.85
CA GLU A 343 12.10 0.35 -2.26
C GLU A 343 11.08 -0.76 -2.59
N HIS A 344 10.96 -1.77 -1.73
CA HIS A 344 10.00 -2.86 -1.90
C HIS A 344 8.72 -2.67 -1.09
N GLN A 345 8.64 -1.66 -0.23
CA GLN A 345 7.45 -1.43 0.57
C GLN A 345 6.33 -0.90 -0.32
N PRO A 346 5.16 -1.56 -0.36
CA PRO A 346 4.04 -1.07 -1.16
C PRO A 346 3.60 0.33 -0.71
N ALA A 347 3.28 1.18 -1.68
CA ALA A 347 2.77 2.52 -1.40
C ALA A 347 1.49 2.44 -0.54
N THR A 348 1.37 3.34 0.43
CA THR A 348 0.16 3.40 1.27
C THR A 348 -1.04 3.89 0.47
N MET A 349 -2.24 3.43 0.83
CA MET A 349 -3.50 3.88 0.21
C MET A 349 -3.60 5.41 0.26
N ALA A 350 -3.34 6.02 1.41
CA ALA A 350 -3.31 7.47 1.57
C ALA A 350 -2.27 8.15 0.66
N GLY A 351 -1.11 7.53 0.45
CA GLY A 351 -0.08 8.02 -0.46
C GLY A 351 -0.53 7.98 -1.91
N GLN A 352 -1.06 6.84 -2.37
CA GLN A 352 -1.54 6.67 -3.74
C GLN A 352 -2.74 7.58 -4.05
N LEU A 353 -3.69 7.73 -3.12
CA LEU A 353 -4.82 8.66 -3.30
C LEU A 353 -4.38 10.12 -3.39
N ARG A 354 -3.30 10.50 -2.69
CA ARG A 354 -2.73 11.86 -2.83
C ARG A 354 -2.08 12.06 -4.20
N VAL A 355 -1.41 11.04 -4.74
CA VAL A 355 -0.83 11.10 -6.09
C VAL A 355 -1.95 11.19 -7.13
N LEU A 356 -2.93 10.29 -7.08
CA LEU A 356 -4.09 10.30 -7.96
C LEU A 356 -4.86 11.63 -7.89
N GLY A 357 -5.03 12.17 -6.67
CA GLY A 357 -5.70 13.46 -6.48
C GLY A 357 -4.91 14.65 -7.01
N LYS A 358 -3.57 14.58 -7.06
CA LYS A 358 -2.73 15.59 -7.71
C LYS A 358 -2.79 15.44 -9.23
N GLU A 359 -2.74 14.21 -9.74
CA GLU A 359 -2.88 13.91 -11.16
C GLU A 359 -4.22 14.42 -11.69
N LYS A 360 -5.35 14.07 -11.05
CA LYS A 360 -6.71 14.57 -11.39
C LYS A 360 -6.88 16.10 -11.26
N ARG A 361 -5.93 16.81 -10.64
CA ARG A 361 -5.94 18.29 -10.50
C ARG A 361 -4.92 18.97 -11.41
N ALA A 362 -4.05 18.21 -12.08
CA ALA A 362 -3.08 18.78 -13.00
C ALA A 362 -3.80 19.34 -14.25
N PRO A 363 -3.33 20.45 -14.84
CA PRO A 363 -3.87 20.95 -16.11
C PRO A 363 -3.86 19.84 -17.18
N GLY A 364 -4.98 19.65 -17.89
CA GLY A 364 -5.11 18.58 -18.90
C GLY A 364 -5.51 17.19 -18.37
N SER A 365 -5.71 17.01 -17.06
CA SER A 365 -6.07 15.72 -16.44
C SER A 365 -7.55 15.31 -16.53
N GLY A 366 -8.41 16.18 -17.07
CA GLY A 366 -9.84 15.90 -17.26
C GLY A 366 -10.17 15.09 -18.52
N THR A 367 -9.17 14.84 -19.37
CA THR A 367 -9.32 14.19 -20.66
C THR A 367 -8.51 12.89 -20.69
N MET A 368 -9.19 11.76 -20.61
CA MET A 368 -8.55 10.45 -20.76
C MET A 368 -7.83 10.38 -22.11
N TRP A 369 -6.57 9.93 -22.13
CA TRP A 369 -5.75 9.77 -23.35
C TRP A 369 -6.53 9.05 -24.47
N ARG A 370 -7.28 8.01 -24.12
CA ARG A 370 -8.11 7.24 -25.07
C ARG A 370 -9.26 8.03 -25.67
N THR A 371 -9.74 9.07 -24.98
CA THR A 371 -10.87 9.91 -25.39
C THR A 371 -10.42 11.02 -26.33
N VAL A 372 -9.20 11.53 -26.17
CA VAL A 372 -8.71 12.66 -27.00
C VAL A 372 -7.76 12.23 -28.11
N VAL A 373 -7.07 11.10 -27.96
CA VAL A 373 -6.17 10.57 -28.99
C VAL A 373 -6.90 9.51 -29.82
N PRO A 374 -7.09 9.74 -31.14
CA PRO A 374 -7.76 8.79 -32.02
C PRO A 374 -7.13 7.39 -31.95
N PRO A 375 -7.91 6.31 -32.12
CA PRO A 375 -7.41 4.94 -32.04
C PRO A 375 -6.27 4.67 -33.04
N GLU A 376 -6.31 5.27 -34.22
CA GLU A 376 -5.26 5.16 -35.24
C GLU A 376 -3.93 5.75 -34.75
N GLU A 377 -3.96 6.94 -34.13
CA GLU A 377 -2.76 7.58 -33.59
C GLU A 377 -2.21 6.80 -32.39
N ARG A 378 -3.09 6.24 -31.56
CA ARG A 378 -2.68 5.34 -30.46
C ARG A 378 -2.02 4.06 -30.98
N ALA A 379 -2.55 3.47 -32.05
CA ALA A 379 -1.97 2.29 -32.68
C ALA A 379 -0.59 2.59 -33.30
N ARG A 380 -0.44 3.76 -33.94
CA ARG A 380 0.85 4.22 -34.48
C ARG A 380 1.90 4.42 -33.39
N ILE A 381 1.56 5.12 -32.31
CA ILE A 381 2.46 5.29 -31.15
C ILE A 381 2.83 3.93 -30.56
N GLY A 382 1.85 3.03 -30.40
CA GLY A 382 2.10 1.66 -29.94
C GLY A 382 3.08 0.90 -30.84
N SER A 383 2.85 0.91 -32.16
CA SER A 383 3.72 0.22 -33.13
C SER A 383 5.16 0.72 -33.14
N LEU A 384 5.39 2.02 -32.88
CA LEU A 384 6.74 2.59 -32.79
C LEU A 384 7.46 2.14 -31.52
N ILE A 385 6.73 2.05 -30.40
CA ILE A 385 7.26 1.56 -29.13
C ILE A 385 7.57 0.06 -29.23
N ASP A 386 6.62 -0.73 -29.75
CA ASP A 386 6.78 -2.18 -29.94
C ASP A 386 7.96 -2.48 -30.89
N GLY A 387 8.10 -1.71 -31.97
CA GLY A 387 9.24 -1.82 -32.88
C GLY A 387 10.58 -1.48 -32.21
N ALA A 388 10.62 -0.44 -31.37
CA ALA A 388 11.84 -0.09 -30.62
C ALA A 388 12.20 -1.19 -29.59
N GLU A 389 11.19 -1.75 -28.90
CA GLU A 389 11.38 -2.84 -27.96
C GLU A 389 11.93 -4.09 -28.65
N GLU A 390 11.34 -4.48 -29.79
CA GLU A 390 11.79 -5.63 -30.57
C GLU A 390 13.25 -5.45 -31.04
N GLN A 391 13.60 -4.28 -31.55
CA GLN A 391 14.97 -3.98 -32.00
C GLN A 391 15.97 -4.04 -30.83
N LEU A 392 15.64 -3.44 -29.69
CA LEU A 392 16.50 -3.49 -28.50
C LEU A 392 16.63 -4.92 -27.95
N ALA A 393 15.58 -5.74 -28.05
CA ALA A 393 15.62 -7.15 -27.67
C ALA A 393 16.54 -7.96 -28.60
N GLN A 394 16.47 -7.74 -29.91
CA GLN A 394 17.37 -8.38 -30.89
C GLN A 394 18.84 -8.05 -30.62
N LEU A 395 19.15 -6.80 -30.24
CA LEU A 395 20.52 -6.37 -29.94
C LEU A 395 21.14 -7.04 -28.71
N ARG A 396 20.32 -7.48 -27.74
CA ARG A 396 20.83 -8.23 -26.57
C ARG A 396 21.42 -9.59 -26.94
N GLY A 397 21.00 -10.17 -28.07
CA GLY A 397 21.51 -11.44 -28.57
C GLY A 397 22.81 -11.34 -29.38
N VAL A 398 23.25 -10.13 -29.74
CA VAL A 398 24.44 -9.91 -30.55
C VAL A 398 25.69 -9.92 -29.66
N GLN A 399 26.25 -11.11 -29.42
CA GLN A 399 27.40 -11.32 -28.51
C GLN A 399 28.54 -12.13 -29.15
N SER A 400 28.42 -12.51 -30.42
CA SER A 400 29.40 -13.37 -31.09
C SER A 400 29.57 -13.02 -32.57
N GLY A 401 30.80 -12.76 -32.99
CA GLY A 401 31.15 -12.44 -34.37
C GLY A 401 32.42 -11.58 -34.43
N PRO A 402 32.91 -11.26 -35.64
CA PRO A 402 33.98 -10.29 -35.83
C PRO A 402 33.62 -8.94 -35.20
N THR A 403 34.57 -8.32 -34.48
CA THR A 403 34.34 -7.06 -33.73
C THR A 403 33.75 -5.94 -34.59
N ALA A 404 34.19 -5.82 -35.85
CA ALA A 404 33.69 -4.79 -36.77
C ALA A 404 32.20 -5.00 -37.12
N GLU A 405 31.79 -6.24 -37.36
CA GLU A 405 30.41 -6.60 -37.70
C GLU A 405 29.48 -6.44 -36.50
N VAL A 406 29.92 -6.86 -35.31
CA VAL A 406 29.18 -6.67 -34.06
C VAL A 406 29.04 -5.19 -33.73
N ALA A 407 30.12 -4.41 -33.87
CA ALA A 407 30.08 -2.97 -33.62
C ALA A 407 29.15 -2.24 -34.61
N GLU A 408 29.21 -2.58 -35.89
CA GLU A 408 28.32 -2.02 -36.92
C GLU A 408 26.86 -2.35 -36.63
N GLN A 409 26.55 -3.62 -36.32
CA GLN A 409 25.19 -4.06 -36.01
C GLN A 409 24.64 -3.39 -34.75
N LEU A 410 25.45 -3.25 -33.69
CA LEU A 410 25.07 -2.53 -32.47
C LEU A 410 24.81 -1.06 -32.75
N LEU A 411 25.71 -0.37 -33.46
CA LEU A 411 25.57 1.07 -33.74
C LEU A 411 24.37 1.37 -34.64
N ARG A 412 24.15 0.58 -35.69
CA ARG A 412 22.99 0.74 -36.58
C ARG A 412 21.68 0.42 -35.85
N GLY A 413 21.62 -0.66 -35.09
CA GLY A 413 20.41 -1.03 -34.36
C GLY A 413 20.06 -0.06 -33.23
N LEU A 414 21.07 0.45 -32.51
CA LEU A 414 20.85 1.51 -31.52
C LEU A 414 20.40 2.81 -32.18
N GLY A 415 21.00 3.19 -33.31
CA GLY A 415 20.57 4.36 -34.09
C GLY A 415 19.13 4.24 -34.59
N HIS A 416 18.74 3.07 -35.09
CA HIS A 416 17.36 2.82 -35.54
C HIS A 416 16.36 2.84 -34.37
N SER A 417 16.70 2.20 -33.25
CA SER A 417 15.88 2.20 -32.03
C SER A 417 15.71 3.63 -31.48
N ALA A 418 16.77 4.43 -31.51
CA ALA A 418 16.72 5.83 -31.10
C ALA A 418 15.75 6.64 -31.99
N GLY A 419 15.75 6.41 -33.31
CA GLY A 419 14.80 7.03 -34.23
C GLY A 419 13.34 6.63 -33.98
N LEU A 420 13.07 5.36 -33.67
CA LEU A 420 11.72 4.89 -33.33
C LEU A 420 11.21 5.49 -32.01
N ILE A 421 12.07 5.55 -30.99
CA ILE A 421 11.78 6.21 -29.72
C ILE A 421 11.53 7.71 -29.96
N GLU A 422 12.34 8.34 -30.83
CA GLU A 422 12.19 9.74 -31.18
C GLU A 422 10.83 10.04 -31.82
N ALA A 423 10.44 9.24 -32.79
CA ALA A 423 9.15 9.36 -33.46
C ALA A 423 7.98 9.12 -32.50
N ALA A 424 8.09 8.12 -31.61
CA ALA A 424 7.07 7.78 -30.63
C ALA A 424 6.82 8.93 -29.63
N TRP A 425 7.88 9.53 -29.09
CA TRP A 425 7.71 10.63 -28.13
C TRP A 425 7.21 11.90 -28.82
N LYS A 426 7.68 12.23 -30.04
CA LYS A 426 7.19 13.40 -30.79
C LYS A 426 5.68 13.30 -31.04
N ARG A 427 5.21 12.15 -31.53
CA ARG A 427 3.77 11.88 -31.72
C ARG A 427 2.99 11.95 -30.41
N SER A 428 3.57 11.43 -29.33
CA SER A 428 2.97 11.51 -28.00
C SER A 428 2.86 12.95 -27.49
N ALA A 429 3.88 13.78 -27.74
CA ALA A 429 3.89 15.20 -27.39
C ALA A 429 2.83 15.99 -28.19
N VAL A 430 2.72 15.76 -29.50
CA VAL A 430 1.65 16.36 -30.33
C VAL A 430 0.28 15.96 -29.80
N ALA A 431 0.07 14.68 -29.51
CA ALA A 431 -1.19 14.15 -29.00
C ALA A 431 -1.54 14.72 -27.62
N ALA A 432 -0.55 14.93 -26.73
CA ALA A 432 -0.75 15.57 -25.44
C ALA A 432 -1.17 17.05 -25.57
N VAL A 433 -0.49 17.82 -26.44
CA VAL A 433 -0.83 19.24 -26.68
C VAL A 433 -2.24 19.37 -27.27
N ASN A 434 -2.56 18.55 -28.29
CA ASN A 434 -3.93 18.48 -28.84
C ASN A 434 -4.94 17.97 -27.79
N GLY A 435 -4.46 17.21 -26.82
CA GLY A 435 -5.13 16.72 -25.61
C GLY A 435 -5.58 17.79 -24.62
N GLY A 436 -5.16 19.04 -24.82
CA GLY A 436 -5.38 20.15 -23.90
C GLY A 436 -4.30 20.29 -22.83
N VAL A 437 -3.17 19.56 -22.95
CA VAL A 437 -2.01 19.75 -22.08
C VAL A 437 -1.25 21.01 -22.53
N PRO A 438 -0.91 21.95 -21.62
CA PRO A 438 -0.11 23.13 -21.96
C PRO A 438 1.25 22.76 -22.56
N LEU A 439 1.70 23.48 -23.59
CA LEU A 439 2.97 23.21 -24.27
C LEU A 439 4.16 23.34 -23.31
N GLU A 440 4.07 24.25 -22.34
CA GLU A 440 5.07 24.49 -21.29
C GLU A 440 5.23 23.28 -20.36
N GLU A 441 4.16 22.51 -20.19
CA GLU A 441 4.16 21.28 -19.39
C GLU A 441 4.77 20.12 -20.16
N VAL A 442 4.42 19.97 -21.45
CA VAL A 442 5.03 18.96 -22.33
C VAL A 442 6.53 19.21 -22.49
N ALA A 443 6.95 20.46 -22.69
CA ALA A 443 8.35 20.88 -22.77
C ALA A 443 9.16 20.47 -21.53
N ARG A 444 8.55 20.58 -20.35
CA ARG A 444 9.16 20.14 -19.08
C ARG A 444 9.35 18.63 -19.02
N TRP A 445 8.40 17.85 -19.52
CA TRP A 445 8.47 16.38 -19.51
C TRP A 445 9.57 15.85 -20.43
N VAL A 446 9.74 16.47 -21.60
CA VAL A 446 10.79 16.09 -22.56
C VAL A 446 12.12 16.81 -22.32
N ASN A 447 12.22 17.58 -21.23
CA ASN A 447 13.40 18.35 -20.84
C ASN A 447 13.95 19.24 -21.97
N MET A 448 13.07 19.99 -22.63
CA MET A 448 13.38 20.83 -23.79
C MET A 448 12.82 22.25 -23.61
N PRO A 449 13.49 23.29 -24.13
CA PRO A 449 12.90 24.63 -24.22
C PRO A 449 11.59 24.64 -25.01
N VAL A 450 10.62 25.45 -24.56
CA VAL A 450 9.27 25.54 -25.17
C VAL A 450 9.33 25.91 -26.65
N GLU A 451 10.22 26.84 -27.02
CA GLU A 451 10.37 27.30 -28.41
C GLU A 451 11.02 26.24 -29.31
N GLU A 452 11.93 25.44 -28.77
CA GLU A 452 12.55 24.31 -29.49
C GLU A 452 11.52 23.20 -29.71
N LEU A 453 10.76 22.85 -28.67
CA LEU A 453 9.65 21.90 -28.80
C LEU A 453 8.60 22.40 -29.80
N ARG A 454 8.23 23.68 -29.75
CA ARG A 454 7.27 24.28 -30.70
C ARG A 454 7.75 24.11 -32.13
N SER A 455 9.00 24.46 -32.42
CA SER A 455 9.61 24.33 -33.74
C SER A 455 9.60 22.88 -34.24
N MET A 456 9.97 21.94 -33.38
CA MET A 456 10.01 20.51 -33.71
C MET A 456 8.62 19.92 -33.99
N LEU A 457 7.60 20.29 -33.21
CA LEU A 457 6.23 19.81 -33.40
C LEU A 457 5.57 20.44 -34.66
N THR A 458 5.99 21.65 -35.06
CA THR A 458 5.54 22.27 -36.32
C THR A 458 6.21 21.70 -37.56
N ALA A 459 7.50 21.31 -37.47
CA ALA A 459 8.23 20.72 -38.59
C ALA A 459 7.70 19.31 -38.94
N GLY A 460 7.36 18.49 -37.93
CA GLY A 460 6.80 17.15 -38.16
C GLY A 460 5.40 17.14 -38.80
N ARG A 461 4.66 18.25 -38.77
CA ARG A 461 3.35 18.38 -39.44
C ARG A 461 3.45 18.52 -40.97
N GLN A 462 4.61 18.90 -41.50
CA GLN A 462 4.83 19.01 -42.96
C GLN A 462 5.22 17.66 -43.59
N GLU A 463 5.78 16.72 -42.83
CA GLU A 463 6.20 15.40 -43.34
C GLU A 463 5.06 14.37 -43.41
N ASP A 464 4.04 14.47 -42.54
CA ASP A 464 2.87 13.55 -42.52
C ASP A 464 1.75 13.94 -43.54
N GLY A 465 1.95 15.02 -44.31
CA GLY A 465 0.99 15.55 -45.29
C GLY A 465 1.36 15.35 -46.77
N SER A 466 2.36 14.51 -47.06
CA SER A 466 2.84 14.19 -48.42
C SER A 466 2.61 12.72 -48.78
#